data_AF-A0A956DHE5-F1
#
_entry.id   AF-A0A956DHE5-F1
#
_cell.length_a   1.000
_cell.length_b   1.000
_cell.length_c   1.000
_cell.angle_alpha   90.00
_cell.angle_beta   90.00
_cell.angle_gamma   90.00
#
_symmetry.space_group_name_H-M   'P 1'
#
loop_
_entity.id
_entity.type
_entity.pdbx_description
1 polymer ?
#
loop_
_entity_poly.entity_id
_entity_poly.type
_entity_poly.pdbx_seq_one_letter_code
_entity_poly.pdbx_strand_id
1 'polypeptide(L)' 'MELEMTDATTPENPCGLRGLAFVEFASPKPEELDALWKAFGFSKLKRHSKLDVIYWRQNDI' A
#
# COMPACT_ATOMS: atom_id res chain seq x y z
N MET A 1 -5.36 -46.79 -15.37
CA MET A 1 -5.10 -45.53 -16.06
C MET A 1 -5.49 -44.44 -15.08
N GLU A 2 -4.53 -43.96 -14.30
CA GLU A 2 -4.78 -42.90 -13.34
C GLU A 2 -5.01 -41.61 -14.13
N LEU A 3 -6.19 -41.02 -13.97
CA LEU A 3 -6.47 -39.68 -14.46
C LEU A 3 -5.81 -38.71 -13.49
N GLU A 4 -4.72 -38.09 -13.91
CA GLU A 4 -4.17 -36.93 -13.21
C GLU A 4 -5.25 -35.84 -13.20
N MET A 5 -5.84 -35.66 -12.03
CA MET A 5 -6.69 -34.51 -11.73
C MET A 5 -5.78 -33.29 -11.69
N THR A 6 -5.70 -32.55 -12.79
CA THR A 6 -4.99 -31.27 -12.81
C THR A 6 -5.66 -30.35 -11.79
N ASP A 7 -4.90 -29.98 -10.76
CA ASP A 7 -5.29 -28.97 -9.77
C ASP A 7 -5.37 -27.60 -10.45
N ALA A 8 -6.47 -27.36 -11.16
CA ALA A 8 -6.76 -26.11 -11.87
C ALA A 8 -7.16 -24.97 -10.92
N THR A 9 -6.69 -24.99 -9.67
CA THR A 9 -7.14 -24.07 -8.61
C THR A 9 -6.03 -23.28 -7.92
N THR A 10 -4.78 -23.36 -8.40
CA THR A 10 -3.74 -22.42 -7.96
C THR A 10 -3.59 -21.32 -9.02
N PRO A 11 -4.00 -20.06 -8.76
CA PRO A 11 -3.81 -18.98 -9.71
C PRO A 11 -2.32 -18.81 -10.01
N GLU A 12 -1.93 -18.79 -11.29
CA GLU A 12 -0.54 -18.52 -11.62
C GLU A 12 -0.17 -17.09 -11.19
N ASN A 13 0.77 -16.98 -10.24
CA ASN A 13 1.34 -15.72 -9.80
C ASN A 13 2.82 -15.61 -10.27
N PRO A 14 3.06 -15.44 -11.58
CA PRO A 14 4.40 -15.47 -12.16
C PRO A 14 5.31 -14.36 -11.63
N CYS A 15 4.73 -13.25 -11.21
CA CYS A 15 5.47 -12.12 -10.61
C CYS A 15 5.57 -12.19 -9.08
N GLY A 16 4.94 -13.19 -8.44
CA GLY A 16 4.95 -13.32 -6.97
C GLY A 16 4.33 -12.12 -6.24
N LEU A 17 3.30 -11.49 -6.80
CA LEU A 17 2.63 -10.33 -6.18
C LEU A 17 2.01 -10.69 -4.83
N ARG A 18 2.17 -9.79 -3.85
CA ARG A 18 1.72 -9.97 -2.45
C ARG A 18 0.87 -8.79 -1.95
N GLY A 19 0.06 -8.23 -2.83
CA GLY A 19 -0.78 -7.06 -2.54
C GLY A 19 -0.05 -5.73 -2.70
N LEU A 20 -0.62 -4.68 -2.10
CA LEU A 20 -0.10 -3.31 -2.17
C LEU A 20 0.86 -3.04 -1.01
N ALA A 21 2.00 -2.44 -1.32
CA ALA A 21 2.98 -2.03 -0.30
C ALA A 21 2.67 -0.63 0.27
N PHE A 22 2.19 0.28 -0.57
CA PHE A 22 1.79 1.64 -0.19
C PHE A 22 0.91 2.27 -1.28
N VAL A 23 0.33 3.42 -0.95
CA VAL A 23 -0.35 4.31 -1.89
C VAL A 23 0.25 5.70 -1.73
N GLU A 24 0.50 6.39 -2.85
CA GLU A 24 1.00 7.76 -2.87
C GLU A 24 -0.11 8.73 -3.25
N PHE A 25 -0.17 9.86 -2.54
CA PHE A 25 -1.12 10.93 -2.80
C PHE A 25 -0.37 12.24 -3.05
N ALA A 26 -0.81 12.97 -4.06
CA ALA A 26 -0.30 14.30 -4.39
C ALA A 26 -1.46 15.29 -4.50
N SER A 27 -1.27 16.50 -3.98
CA SER A 27 -2.26 17.56 -4.02
C SER A 27 -1.55 18.92 -4.07
N PRO A 28 -2.11 19.93 -4.76
CA PRO A 28 -1.65 21.32 -4.63
C PRO A 28 -1.92 21.92 -3.24
N LYS A 29 -2.70 21.22 -2.39
CA LYS A 29 -3.07 21.61 -1.03
C LYS A 29 -2.76 20.47 -0.03
N PRO A 30 -1.48 20.24 0.30
CA PRO A 30 -1.07 19.12 1.16
C PRO A 30 -1.62 19.19 2.60
N GLU A 31 -1.99 20.37 3.07
CA GLU A 31 -2.62 20.60 4.37
C GLU A 31 -4.02 19.99 4.49
N GLU A 32 -4.79 19.94 3.40
CA GLU A 32 -6.10 19.28 3.38
C GLU A 32 -5.94 17.77 3.53
N LEU A 33 -4.91 17.18 2.89
CA LEU A 33 -4.56 15.78 3.06
C LEU A 33 -4.04 15.49 4.49
N ASP A 34 -3.21 16.36 5.05
CA ASP A 34 -2.70 16.21 6.43
C ASP A 34 -3.85 16.18 7.45
N ALA A 35 -4.86 17.03 7.29
CA ALA A 35 -6.07 17.01 8.12
C ALA A 35 -6.87 15.71 7.95
N LEU A 36 -7.04 15.25 6.70
CA LEU A 36 -7.77 14.03 6.38
C LEU A 36 -7.09 12.78 6.97
N TRP A 37 -5.77 12.66 6.86
CA TRP A 37 -5.02 11.53 7.41
C TRP A 37 -5.12 11.44 8.92
N LYS A 38 -5.02 12.58 9.62
CA LYS A 38 -5.25 12.64 11.07
C LYS A 38 -6.67 12.21 11.44
N ALA A 39 -7.67 12.64 10.68
CA ALA A 39 -9.08 12.26 10.92
C ALA A 39 -9.31 10.75 10.73
N PHE A 40 -8.59 10.10 9.80
CA PHE A 40 -8.63 8.65 9.63
C PHE A 40 -7.77 7.87 10.64
N GLY A 41 -7.02 8.56 11.50
CA GLY A 41 -6.18 7.92 12.52
C GLY A 41 -4.78 7.53 12.04
N PHE A 42 -4.30 8.10 10.92
CA PHE A 42 -2.92 7.94 10.49
C PHE A 42 -1.98 8.82 11.32
N SER A 43 -0.77 8.32 11.55
CA SER A 43 0.34 9.02 12.18
C SER A 43 1.37 9.43 11.13
N LYS A 44 1.87 10.67 11.25
CA LYS A 44 2.95 11.23 10.44
C LYS A 44 4.28 10.78 11.03
N LEU A 45 4.96 9.83 10.39
CA LEU A 45 6.11 9.16 11.02
C LEU A 45 7.46 9.63 10.49
N LYS A 46 7.56 9.93 9.19
CA LYS A 46 8.84 10.30 8.57
C LYS A 46 8.62 11.39 7.51
N ARG A 47 9.63 12.23 7.32
CA ARG A 47 9.75 13.13 6.17
C ARG A 47 10.96 12.69 5.35
N HIS A 48 10.79 12.63 4.04
CA HIS A 48 11.91 12.34 3.16
C HIS A 48 12.96 13.47 3.28
N SER A 49 14.25 13.12 3.25
CA SER A 49 15.33 14.07 3.56
C SER A 49 15.54 15.15 2.50
N LYS A 50 15.25 14.84 1.24
CA LYS A 50 15.46 15.75 0.09
C LYS A 50 14.19 16.21 -0.63
N LEU A 51 13.19 15.36 -0.71
CA LEU A 51 11.94 15.59 -1.43
C LEU A 51 10.85 16.03 -0.46
N ASP A 52 9.86 16.77 -0.97
CA ASP A 52 8.66 17.13 -0.20
C ASP A 52 7.68 15.95 -0.14
N VAL A 53 8.11 14.89 0.54
CA VAL A 53 7.36 13.64 0.71
C VAL A 53 7.27 13.32 2.20
N ILE A 54 6.06 12.96 2.64
CA ILE A 54 5.76 12.61 4.03
C ILE A 54 5.21 11.20 4.07
N TYR A 55 5.76 10.39 4.97
CA TYR A 55 5.31 9.04 5.24
C TYR A 55 4.26 9.03 6.36
N TRP A 56 3.08 8.52 6.02
CA TRP A 56 1.96 8.31 6.92
C TRP A 56 1.72 6.81 7.10
N ARG A 57 1.31 6.41 8.31
CA ARG A 57 0.98 5.01 8.63
C ARG A 57 -0.15 4.95 9.67
N GLN A 58 -1.05 4.00 9.50
CA GLN A 58 -2.06 3.63 10.49
C GLN A 58 -1.80 2.17 10.89
N ASN A 59 -1.51 1.93 12.17
CA ASN A 59 -1.14 0.61 12.72
C ASN A 59 0.07 -0.04 12.02
N ASP A 60 0.13 -1.37 11.95
CA ASP A 60 1.20 -2.15 11.31
C ASP A 60 0.94 -2.46 9.82
N ILE A 61 0.32 -1.51 9.11
CA ILE A 61 0.14 -1.56 7.65
C ILE A 61 1.22 -0.71 6.97
#